data_AF-A0A958E5D8-F1
#
_entry.id   AF-A0A958E5D8-F1
#
_cell.length_a   1.000
_cell.length_b   1.000
_cell.length_c   1.000
_cell.angle_alpha   90.00
_cell.angle_beta   90.00
_cell.angle_gamma   90.00
#
_symmetry.space_group_name_H-M   'P 1'
#
loop_
_entity.id
_entity.type
_entity.pdbx_description
1 polymer ?
#
loop_
_entity_poly.entity_id
_entity_poly.type
_entity_poly.pdbx_seq_one_letter_code
_entity_poly.pdbx_strand_id
1 'polypeptide(L)'
;FLIANYEAVMRDVTALMQHPPDMIILDEAQRIKNYETKTSYAVKAIPKKHCLVITGTPLENRLIDLYSIMNFIDPEILAPLWEFSMNHCYFDKSKKNKITGYYHLQQLKERLAPWVIRREKKEVLDQLPDVQEMNVPITLHPAQQEIHAGMARSLAPIITKKHKTIYDMQRIQQILTSMRMVCDSTFLIDKESNY
;
A
#
# COMPACT_ATOMS: atom_id res chain seq x y z
N PHE A 1 -4.44 -22.95 -20.14
CA PHE A 1 -4.02 -21.81 -19.29
C PHE A 1 -5.22 -21.39 -18.45
N LEU A 2 -5.01 -20.94 -17.21
CA LEU A 2 -6.07 -20.53 -16.28
C LEU A 2 -5.92 -19.03 -16.02
N ILE A 3 -7.03 -18.30 -16.07
CA ILE A 3 -7.10 -16.89 -15.67
C ILE A 3 -8.08 -16.80 -14.52
N ALA A 4 -7.63 -16.28 -13.38
CA ALA A 4 -8.44 -16.15 -12.17
C ALA A 4 -8.04 -14.88 -11.42
N ASN A 5 -8.98 -14.30 -10.69
CA ASN A 5 -8.67 -13.24 -9.74
C ASN A 5 -8.11 -13.82 -8.43
N TYR A 6 -7.52 -12.96 -7.59
CA TYR A 6 -6.90 -13.35 -6.33
C TYR A 6 -7.91 -14.03 -5.38
N GLU A 7 -9.16 -13.59 -5.36
CA GLU A 7 -10.20 -14.12 -4.50
C GLU A 7 -10.62 -15.54 -4.87
N ALA A 8 -10.69 -15.87 -6.16
CA ALA A 8 -10.95 -17.23 -6.63
C ALA A 8 -9.78 -18.16 -6.31
N VAL A 9 -8.53 -17.70 -6.53
CA VAL A 9 -7.32 -18.46 -6.18
C VAL A 9 -7.27 -18.80 -4.68
N MET A 10 -7.68 -17.88 -3.81
CA MET A 10 -7.78 -18.17 -2.37
C MET A 10 -8.79 -19.26 -2.05
N ARG A 11 -9.93 -19.28 -2.74
CA ARG A 11 -10.99 -20.26 -2.52
C ARG A 11 -10.57 -21.66 -2.99
N ASP A 12 -9.88 -21.72 -4.13
CA ASP A 12 -9.58 -22.96 -4.84
C ASP A 12 -8.10 -23.38 -4.71
N VAL A 13 -7.39 -22.85 -3.70
CA VAL A 13 -5.96 -23.11 -3.49
C VAL A 13 -5.64 -24.60 -3.40
N THR A 14 -6.52 -25.39 -2.79
CA THR A 14 -6.34 -26.85 -2.65
C THR A 14 -6.30 -27.56 -4.01
N ALA A 15 -7.15 -27.13 -4.96
CA ALA A 15 -7.16 -27.69 -6.31
C ALA A 15 -5.87 -27.31 -7.07
N LEU A 16 -5.41 -26.08 -6.89
CA LEU A 16 -4.15 -25.60 -7.48
C LEU A 16 -2.91 -26.29 -6.87
N MET A 17 -2.97 -26.71 -5.61
CA MET A 17 -1.89 -27.49 -4.99
C MET A 17 -1.84 -28.94 -5.49
N GLN A 18 -2.99 -29.55 -5.80
CA GLN A 18 -3.06 -30.90 -6.36
C GLN A 18 -2.59 -30.96 -7.82
N HIS A 19 -2.85 -29.88 -8.57
CA HIS A 19 -2.43 -29.73 -9.95
C HIS A 19 -1.61 -28.44 -10.12
N PRO A 20 -0.35 -28.43 -9.65
CA PRO A 20 0.45 -27.23 -9.62
C PRO A 20 0.78 -26.75 -11.04
N PRO A 21 0.63 -25.44 -11.31
CA PRO A 21 1.02 -24.88 -12.61
C PRO A 21 2.54 -24.85 -12.76
N ASP A 22 3.03 -25.04 -13.98
CA ASP A 22 4.45 -24.85 -14.28
C ASP A 22 4.88 -23.38 -14.13
N MET A 23 4.01 -22.43 -14.48
CA MET A 23 4.27 -20.99 -14.40
C MET A 23 3.10 -20.25 -13.74
N ILE A 24 3.42 -19.30 -12.87
CA ILE A 24 2.44 -18.35 -12.30
C ILE A 24 2.80 -16.92 -12.72
N ILE A 25 1.85 -16.21 -13.31
CA ILE A 25 1.98 -14.79 -13.63
C ILE A 25 1.07 -14.03 -12.66
N LEU A 26 1.66 -13.16 -11.84
CA LEU A 26 0.93 -12.25 -10.97
C LEU A 26 0.90 -10.87 -11.59
N ASP A 27 -0.30 -10.38 -11.86
CA ASP A 27 -0.52 -8.99 -12.26
C ASP A 27 -0.97 -8.17 -11.05
N GLU A 28 -0.54 -6.91 -10.98
CA GLU A 28 -0.76 -6.01 -9.85
C GLU A 28 -0.36 -6.62 -8.50
N ALA A 29 0.89 -7.09 -8.41
CA ALA A 29 1.41 -7.81 -7.25
C ALA A 29 1.47 -7.00 -5.95
N GLN A 30 1.16 -5.70 -5.97
CA GLN A 30 0.83 -4.97 -4.74
C GLN A 30 -0.33 -5.61 -3.96
N ARG A 31 -1.17 -6.46 -4.58
CA ARG A 31 -2.19 -7.27 -3.91
C ARG A 31 -1.63 -8.27 -2.90
N ILE A 32 -0.39 -8.74 -3.07
CA ILE A 32 0.29 -9.69 -2.15
C ILE A 32 1.42 -9.05 -1.34
N LYS A 33 1.45 -7.72 -1.27
CA LYS A 33 2.52 -6.98 -0.59
C LYS A 33 2.59 -7.24 0.92
N ASN A 34 1.46 -7.53 1.54
CA ASN A 34 1.41 -7.84 2.97
C ASN A 34 1.47 -9.36 3.19
N TYR A 35 2.60 -9.83 3.73
CA TYR A 35 2.87 -11.24 4.03
C TYR A 35 1.86 -11.86 5.03
N GLU A 36 1.20 -11.06 5.86
CA GLU A 36 0.24 -11.53 6.86
C GLU A 36 -1.16 -11.79 6.29
N THR A 37 -1.41 -11.37 5.05
CA THR A 37 -2.72 -11.56 4.43
C THR A 37 -2.93 -13.00 4.04
N LYS A 38 -4.16 -13.51 4.25
CA LYS A 38 -4.59 -14.83 3.77
C LYS A 38 -4.33 -15.00 2.27
N THR A 39 -4.52 -13.92 1.50
CA THR A 39 -4.23 -13.87 0.07
C THR A 39 -2.76 -14.11 -0.22
N SER A 40 -1.85 -13.37 0.42
CA SER A 40 -0.43 -13.58 0.21
C SER A 40 0.01 -14.99 0.62
N TYR A 41 -0.52 -15.53 1.72
CA TYR A 41 -0.19 -16.89 2.17
C TYR A 41 -0.65 -17.94 1.16
N ALA A 42 -1.93 -17.88 0.74
CA ALA A 42 -2.50 -18.84 -0.21
C ALA A 42 -1.77 -18.82 -1.56
N VAL A 43 -1.52 -17.64 -2.11
CA VAL A 43 -0.82 -17.50 -3.40
C VAL A 43 0.62 -18.01 -3.32
N LYS A 44 1.35 -17.70 -2.23
CA LYS A 44 2.72 -18.18 -2.02
C LYS A 44 2.83 -19.69 -1.79
N ALA A 45 1.78 -20.32 -1.29
CA ALA A 45 1.76 -21.76 -1.03
C ALA A 45 1.61 -22.61 -2.31
N ILE A 46 1.17 -22.02 -3.42
CA ILE A 46 0.99 -22.73 -4.69
C ILE A 46 2.37 -23.11 -5.25
N PRO A 47 2.66 -24.42 -5.43
CA PRO A 47 3.91 -24.84 -6.05
C PRO A 47 4.00 -24.33 -7.49
N LYS A 48 5.20 -23.90 -7.90
CA LYS A 48 5.47 -23.35 -9.24
C LYS A 48 6.91 -23.62 -9.64
N LYS A 49 7.16 -23.82 -10.94
CA LYS A 49 8.54 -23.92 -11.48
C LYS A 49 9.07 -22.57 -11.95
N HIS A 50 8.18 -21.76 -12.51
CA HIS A 50 8.49 -20.42 -13.00
C HIS A 50 7.48 -19.42 -12.43
N CYS A 51 7.91 -18.17 -12.29
CA CYS A 51 6.99 -17.10 -12.00
C CYS A 51 7.38 -15.80 -12.68
N LEU A 52 6.38 -14.96 -12.93
CA LEU A 52 6.54 -13.60 -13.40
C LEU A 52 5.66 -12.71 -12.53
N VAL A 53 6.21 -11.60 -12.07
CA VAL A 53 5.51 -10.63 -11.24
C VAL A 53 5.49 -9.29 -11.95
N ILE A 54 4.29 -8.73 -12.12
CA ILE A 54 4.05 -7.44 -12.75
C ILE A 54 3.38 -6.53 -11.71
N THR A 55 3.82 -5.27 -11.66
CA THR A 55 3.26 -4.27 -10.75
C THR A 55 3.40 -2.88 -11.36
N GLY A 56 2.30 -2.14 -11.47
CA GLY A 56 2.32 -0.78 -12.01
C GLY A 56 2.89 0.25 -11.01
N THR A 57 2.72 -0.02 -9.72
CA THR A 57 3.21 0.84 -8.63
C THR A 57 4.43 0.20 -7.98
N PRO A 58 5.63 0.78 -8.09
CA PRO A 58 6.79 0.25 -7.37
C PRO A 58 6.65 0.58 -5.89
N LEU A 59 6.04 -0.33 -5.12
CA LEU A 59 6.22 -0.51 -3.67
C LEU A 59 6.39 0.79 -2.87
N GLU A 60 5.34 1.60 -2.87
CA GLU A 60 5.43 3.02 -2.53
C GLU A 60 5.70 3.34 -1.05
N ASN A 61 5.65 2.38 -0.12
CA ASN A 61 5.60 2.73 1.30
C ASN A 61 6.52 1.95 2.25
N ARG A 62 6.87 0.68 1.98
CA ARG A 62 7.70 -0.11 2.91
C ARG A 62 8.60 -1.13 2.23
N LEU A 63 9.85 -1.23 2.67
CA LEU A 63 10.79 -2.25 2.19
C LEU A 63 10.34 -3.69 2.49
N ILE A 64 9.50 -3.86 3.51
CA ILE A 64 8.85 -5.15 3.81
C ILE A 64 7.91 -5.59 2.68
N ASP A 65 7.23 -4.63 2.04
CA ASP A 65 6.31 -4.95 0.94
C ASP A 65 7.13 -5.52 -0.24
N LEU A 66 8.35 -5.00 -0.48
CA LEU A 66 9.30 -5.52 -1.47
C LEU A 66 9.75 -6.92 -1.11
N TYR A 67 10.14 -7.13 0.15
CA TYR A 67 10.51 -8.44 0.67
C TYR A 67 9.42 -9.47 0.39
N SER A 68 8.15 -9.12 0.63
CA SER A 68 7.02 -10.03 0.40
C SER A 68 6.94 -10.48 -1.06
N ILE A 69 7.12 -9.56 -2.01
CA ILE A 69 7.08 -9.86 -3.44
C ILE A 69 8.31 -10.70 -3.84
N MET A 70 9.51 -10.31 -3.43
CA MET A 70 10.73 -11.07 -3.74
C MET A 70 10.69 -12.48 -3.19
N ASN A 71 10.15 -12.66 -1.99
CA ASN A 71 9.97 -13.96 -1.37
C ASN A 71 8.95 -14.85 -2.11
N PHE A 72 7.98 -14.27 -2.85
CA PHE A 72 7.14 -15.05 -3.76
C PHE A 72 7.94 -15.52 -4.98
N ILE A 73 8.84 -14.69 -5.51
CA ILE A 73 9.66 -15.04 -6.67
C ILE A 73 10.56 -16.22 -6.31
N ASP A 74 11.39 -16.03 -5.29
CA ASP A 74 12.26 -17.06 -4.73
C ASP A 74 12.67 -16.64 -3.31
N PRO A 75 12.38 -17.48 -2.28
CA PRO A 75 12.73 -17.18 -0.89
C PRO A 75 14.24 -17.10 -0.63
N GLU A 76 15.10 -17.65 -1.49
CA GLU A 76 16.56 -17.65 -1.33
C GLU A 76 17.22 -16.35 -1.83
N ILE A 77 16.51 -15.53 -2.62
CA ILE A 77 17.06 -14.26 -3.14
C ILE A 77 17.43 -13.32 -2.01
N LEU A 78 16.65 -13.29 -0.93
CA LEU A 78 16.85 -12.43 0.24
C LEU A 78 17.16 -13.29 1.46
N ALA A 79 17.92 -12.72 2.40
CA ALA A 79 18.10 -13.33 3.71
C ALA A 79 16.73 -13.46 4.42
N PRO A 80 16.57 -14.39 5.38
CA PRO A 80 15.35 -14.50 6.16
C PRO A 80 14.91 -13.15 6.73
N LEU A 81 13.59 -12.93 6.87
CA LEU A 81 13.02 -11.61 7.21
C LEU A 81 13.66 -10.94 8.43
N TRP A 82 14.04 -11.72 9.46
CA TRP A 82 14.70 -11.20 10.66
C TRP A 82 16.07 -10.58 10.32
N GLU A 83 16.87 -11.27 9.52
CA GLU A 83 18.20 -10.85 9.10
C GLU A 83 18.11 -9.69 8.09
N PHE A 84 17.21 -9.82 7.12
CA PHE A 84 16.90 -8.75 6.17
C PHE A 84 16.53 -7.46 6.91
N SER A 85 15.67 -7.55 7.92
CA SER A 85 15.25 -6.38 8.69
C SER A 85 16.38 -5.82 9.55
N MET A 86 17.24 -6.67 10.13
CA MET A 86 18.44 -6.26 10.86
C MET A 86 19.51 -5.63 9.98
N ASN A 87 19.49 -5.85 8.66
CA ASN A 87 20.48 -5.30 7.74
C ASN A 87 19.99 -4.07 6.96
N HIS A 88 18.68 -3.81 6.96
CA HIS A 88 18.08 -2.79 6.11
C HIS A 88 17.04 -1.89 6.78
N CYS A 89 16.59 -2.16 8.01
CA CYS A 89 15.50 -1.40 8.66
C CYS A 89 15.93 -0.72 9.95
N TYR A 90 15.62 0.56 10.10
CA TYR A 90 15.67 1.24 11.40
C TYR A 90 14.38 0.98 12.17
N PHE A 91 14.50 0.64 13.45
CA PHE A 91 13.37 0.39 14.33
C PHE A 91 13.20 1.52 15.36
N ASP A 92 11.94 1.86 15.66
CA ASP A 92 11.56 2.81 16.69
C ASP A 92 11.93 2.25 18.08
N LYS A 93 12.69 3.00 18.87
CA LYS A 93 13.10 2.61 20.22
C LYS A 93 11.92 2.54 21.21
N SER A 94 10.84 3.28 20.94
CA SER A 94 9.66 3.39 21.80
C SER A 94 8.51 2.46 21.38
N LYS A 95 8.42 2.12 20.09
CA LYS A 95 7.37 1.29 19.52
C LYS A 95 7.96 0.03 18.89
N LYS A 96 7.79 -1.10 19.56
CA LYS A 96 8.22 -2.41 19.07
C LYS A 96 7.71 -2.66 17.64
N ASN A 97 8.59 -3.15 16.76
CA ASN A 97 8.32 -3.50 15.36
C ASN A 97 7.88 -2.33 14.45
N LYS A 98 7.97 -1.08 14.89
CA LYS A 98 7.72 0.06 14.00
C LYS A 98 9.01 0.43 13.26
N ILE A 99 8.97 0.36 11.94
CA ILE A 99 10.06 0.84 11.09
C ILE A 99 10.00 2.36 10.96
N THR A 100 11.15 3.02 11.15
CA THR A 100 11.31 4.48 11.06
C THR A 100 12.11 4.92 9.83
N GLY A 101 12.84 4.00 9.20
CA GLY A 101 13.63 4.27 8.00
C GLY A 101 14.38 3.04 7.52
N TYR A 102 15.23 3.22 6.51
CA TYR A 102 15.99 2.14 5.88
C TYR A 102 17.44 2.54 5.64
N TYR A 103 18.33 1.56 5.56
CA TYR A 103 19.76 1.74 5.25
C TYR A 103 20.30 0.60 4.37
N HIS A 104 21.52 0.78 3.86
CA HIS A 104 22.15 -0.12 2.88
C HIS A 104 21.29 -0.38 1.63
N LEU A 105 20.48 0.59 1.22
CA LEU A 105 19.56 0.46 0.08
C LEU A 105 20.28 0.24 -1.26
N GLN A 106 21.50 0.78 -1.40
CA GLN A 106 22.28 0.61 -2.62
C GLN A 106 22.73 -0.84 -2.81
N GLN A 107 23.23 -1.49 -1.75
CA GLN A 107 23.59 -2.91 -1.78
C GLN A 107 22.36 -3.78 -2.10
N LEU A 108 21.20 -3.44 -1.53
CA LEU A 108 19.96 -4.15 -1.83
C LEU A 108 19.55 -3.97 -3.30
N LYS A 109 19.67 -2.74 -3.84
CA LYS A 109 19.38 -2.48 -5.26
C LYS A 109 20.27 -3.30 -6.18
N GLU A 110 21.56 -3.40 -5.90
CA GLU A 110 22.52 -4.21 -6.66
C GLU A 110 22.18 -5.70 -6.60
N ARG A 111 21.85 -6.21 -5.41
CA ARG A 111 21.42 -7.61 -5.23
C ARG A 111 20.14 -7.94 -6.01
N LEU A 112 19.22 -6.98 -6.10
CA LEU A 112 17.92 -7.16 -6.77
C LEU A 112 17.96 -6.88 -8.28
N ALA A 113 19.00 -6.22 -8.79
CA ALA A 113 19.11 -5.83 -10.19
C ALA A 113 18.93 -6.97 -11.20
N PRO A 114 19.41 -8.21 -10.96
CA PRO A 114 19.18 -9.33 -11.87
C PRO A 114 17.72 -9.80 -11.95
N TRP A 115 16.92 -9.48 -10.93
CA TRP A 115 15.56 -10.01 -10.76
C TRP A 115 14.47 -8.99 -11.07
N VAL A 116 14.80 -7.69 -11.01
CA VAL A 116 13.84 -6.60 -11.13
C VAL A 116 14.18 -5.72 -12.32
N ILE A 117 13.25 -5.64 -13.27
CA ILE A 117 13.30 -4.68 -14.36
C ILE A 117 12.34 -3.55 -14.04
N ARG A 118 12.88 -2.35 -13.83
CA ARG A 118 12.10 -1.11 -13.68
C ARG A 118 12.54 -0.14 -14.76
N ARG A 119 11.56 0.43 -15.46
CA ARG A 119 11.77 1.50 -16.44
C ARG A 119 10.95 2.71 -16.04
N GLU A 120 11.55 3.89 -16.10
CA GLU A 120 10.85 5.16 -15.93
C GLU A 120 10.21 5.56 -17.26
N LYS A 121 9.07 6.28 -17.21
CA LYS A 121 8.38 6.73 -18.44
C LYS A 121 9.32 7.48 -19.38
N LYS A 122 10.20 8.33 -18.84
CA LYS A 122 11.20 9.09 -19.60
C LYS A 122 12.24 8.23 -20.33
N GLU A 123 12.44 6.97 -19.92
CA GLU A 123 13.41 6.06 -20.53
C GLU A 123 12.82 5.26 -21.70
N VAL A 124 11.50 5.28 -21.87
CA VAL A 124 10.79 4.47 -22.88
C VAL A 124 9.87 5.28 -23.80
N LEU A 125 9.55 6.53 -23.45
CA LEU A 125 8.55 7.32 -24.13
C LEU A 125 9.12 8.69 -24.52
N ASP A 126 9.97 8.71 -25.55
CA ASP A 126 10.51 9.94 -26.14
C ASP A 126 9.44 10.79 -26.87
N GLN A 127 8.25 10.22 -27.11
CA GLN A 127 7.20 10.82 -27.95
C GLN A 127 6.01 11.38 -27.15
N LEU A 128 5.99 11.26 -25.82
CA LEU A 128 4.91 11.81 -25.01
C LEU A 128 5.24 13.24 -24.57
N PRO A 129 4.25 14.15 -24.58
CA PRO A 129 4.44 15.49 -24.04
C PRO A 129 4.66 15.45 -22.53
N ASP A 130 5.31 16.48 -22.00
CA ASP A 130 5.50 16.63 -20.56
C ASP A 130 4.16 16.63 -19.82
N VAL A 131 4.12 15.99 -18.65
CA VAL A 131 2.96 16.05 -17.75
C VAL A 131 2.83 17.47 -17.21
N GLN A 132 1.72 18.13 -17.53
CA GLN A 132 1.39 19.43 -16.96
C GLN A 132 0.51 19.23 -15.73
N GLU A 133 1.04 19.58 -14.56
CA GLU A 133 0.27 19.62 -13.31
C GLU A 133 -0.23 21.04 -13.06
N MET A 134 -1.55 21.22 -12.99
CA MET A 134 -2.18 22.49 -12.66
C MET A 134 -2.94 22.36 -11.34
N ASN A 135 -2.42 23.02 -10.30
CA ASN A 135 -3.11 23.10 -9.02
C ASN A 135 -4.14 24.23 -9.06
N VAL A 136 -5.42 23.89 -9.01
CA VAL A 136 -6.52 24.85 -8.95
C VAL A 136 -6.97 24.97 -7.50
N PRO A 137 -6.65 26.06 -6.78
CA PRO A 137 -7.16 26.27 -5.44
C PRO A 137 -8.66 26.56 -5.52
N ILE A 138 -9.46 25.81 -4.77
CA ILE A 138 -10.91 25.98 -4.67
C ILE A 138 -11.25 26.53 -3.30
N THR A 139 -12.15 27.52 -3.25
CA THR A 139 -12.68 28.05 -1.99
C THR A 139 -13.96 27.31 -1.64
N LEU A 140 -14.12 26.91 -0.37
CA LEU A 140 -15.34 26.24 0.09
C LEU A 140 -16.55 27.17 -0.04
N HIS A 141 -17.70 26.58 -0.39
CA HIS A 141 -18.97 27.29 -0.28
C HIS A 141 -19.22 27.69 1.19
N PRO A 142 -19.85 28.85 1.50
CA PRO A 142 -20.05 29.28 2.87
C PRO A 142 -20.69 28.22 3.80
N ALA A 143 -21.65 27.44 3.28
CA ALA A 143 -22.26 26.33 4.00
C ALA A 143 -21.26 25.20 4.32
N GLN A 144 -20.44 24.79 3.35
CA GLN A 144 -19.37 23.82 3.56
C GLN A 144 -18.35 24.34 4.58
N GLN A 145 -17.97 25.62 4.49
CA GLN A 145 -17.02 26.25 5.39
C GLN A 145 -17.52 26.27 6.83
N GLU A 146 -18.80 26.56 7.06
CA GLU A 146 -19.41 26.56 8.39
C GLU A 146 -19.39 25.15 9.01
N ILE A 147 -19.82 24.14 8.26
CA ILE A 147 -19.82 22.74 8.70
C ILE A 147 -18.40 22.28 8.99
N HIS A 148 -17.45 22.54 8.08
CA HIS A 148 -16.05 22.20 8.22
C HIS A 148 -15.42 22.87 9.46
N ALA A 149 -15.70 24.16 9.70
CA ALA A 149 -15.25 24.88 10.90
C ALA A 149 -15.88 24.32 12.18
N GLY A 150 -17.15 23.90 12.15
CA GLY A 150 -17.80 23.17 13.24
C GLY A 150 -17.07 21.87 13.59
N MET A 151 -16.73 21.07 12.58
CA MET A 151 -15.95 19.84 12.75
C MET A 151 -14.55 20.12 13.30
N ALA A 152 -13.85 21.14 12.79
CA ALA A 152 -12.54 21.55 13.31
C ALA A 152 -12.59 21.95 14.78
N ARG A 153 -13.62 22.70 15.21
CA ARG A 153 -13.85 23.03 16.63
C ARG A 153 -14.05 21.78 17.49
N SER A 154 -14.77 20.78 16.98
CA SER A 154 -14.99 19.52 17.69
C SER A 154 -13.73 18.65 17.80
N LEU A 155 -12.82 18.80 16.83
CA LEU A 155 -11.57 18.05 16.74
C LEU A 155 -10.47 18.63 17.62
N ALA A 156 -10.37 19.96 17.71
CA ALA A 156 -9.34 20.68 18.48
C ALA A 156 -9.10 20.12 19.90
N PRO A 157 -10.13 19.92 20.76
CA PRO A 157 -9.91 19.43 22.13
C PRO A 157 -9.42 17.98 22.18
N ILE A 158 -9.67 17.17 21.16
CA ILE A 158 -9.21 15.78 21.09
C ILE A 158 -7.73 15.73 20.69
N ILE A 159 -7.32 16.61 19.77
CA ILE A 159 -5.93 16.73 19.32
C ILE A 159 -5.02 17.23 20.45
N THR A 160 -5.47 18.16 21.28
CA THR A 160 -4.64 18.73 22.36
C THR A 160 -4.43 17.81 23.56
N LYS A 161 -5.16 16.68 23.65
CA LYS A 161 -4.96 15.68 24.71
C LYS A 161 -3.53 15.14 24.70
N LYS A 162 -2.86 15.17 25.86
CA LYS A 162 -1.51 14.62 26.08
C LYS A 162 -1.42 13.12 25.77
N HIS A 163 -2.44 12.36 26.17
CA HIS A 163 -2.60 10.95 25.85
C HIS A 163 -3.92 10.74 25.12
N LYS A 164 -3.88 9.98 24.03
CA LYS A 164 -5.05 9.67 23.19
C LYS A 164 -5.39 8.21 23.36
N THR A 165 -6.65 7.93 23.68
CA THR A 165 -7.18 6.58 23.73
C THR A 165 -7.43 6.04 22.32
N ILE A 166 -7.69 4.73 22.20
CA ILE A 166 -8.11 4.12 20.93
C ILE A 166 -9.39 4.80 20.39
N TYR A 167 -10.33 5.12 21.30
CA TYR A 167 -11.56 5.83 20.95
C TYR A 167 -11.29 7.25 20.44
N ASP A 168 -10.35 7.98 21.06
CA ASP A 168 -9.94 9.31 20.57
C ASP A 168 -9.36 9.23 19.14
N MET A 169 -8.53 8.21 18.87
CA MET A 169 -7.94 8.01 17.54
C MET A 169 -9.00 7.67 16.48
N GLN A 170 -9.97 6.80 16.81
CA GLN A 170 -11.09 6.50 15.92
C GLN A 170 -11.92 7.76 15.64
N ARG A 171 -12.22 8.55 16.68
CA ARG A 171 -13.00 9.78 16.53
C ARG A 171 -12.27 10.85 15.71
N ILE A 172 -10.96 11.00 15.89
CA ILE A 172 -10.13 11.86 15.03
C ILE A 172 -10.25 11.44 13.56
N GLN A 173 -10.10 10.15 13.26
CA GLN A 173 -10.20 9.64 11.89
C GLN A 173 -11.59 9.88 11.29
N GLN A 174 -12.65 9.67 12.07
CA GLN A 174 -14.02 9.95 11.64
C GLN A 174 -14.21 11.43 11.29
N ILE A 175 -13.82 12.34 12.20
CA ILE A 175 -13.99 13.79 11.97
C ILE A 175 -13.16 14.26 10.77
N LEU A 176 -11.90 13.82 10.63
CA LEU A 176 -11.07 14.17 9.48
C LEU A 176 -11.65 13.66 8.16
N THR A 177 -12.24 12.46 8.17
CA THR A 177 -12.92 11.91 6.99
C THR A 177 -14.17 12.74 6.66
N SER A 178 -14.96 13.10 7.66
CA SER A 178 -16.12 13.97 7.47
C SER A 178 -15.72 15.36 6.96
N MET A 179 -14.64 15.95 7.47
CA MET A 179 -14.13 17.23 6.98
C MET A 179 -13.75 17.15 5.50
N ARG A 180 -13.11 16.06 5.06
CA ARG A 180 -12.82 15.82 3.64
C ARG A 180 -14.10 15.68 2.81
N MET A 181 -15.07 14.91 3.29
CA MET A 181 -16.35 14.73 2.61
C MET A 181 -17.10 16.06 2.44
N VAL A 182 -17.08 16.95 3.44
CA VAL A 182 -17.70 18.29 3.35
C VAL A 182 -17.03 19.16 2.29
N CYS A 183 -15.72 19.01 2.08
CA CYS A 183 -15.02 19.70 0.99
C CYS A 183 -15.44 19.20 -0.40
N ASP A 184 -15.90 17.96 -0.50
CA ASP A 184 -16.37 17.37 -1.76
C ASP A 184 -17.85 17.69 -2.01
N SER A 185 -18.72 17.50 -1.00
CA SER A 185 -20.14 17.85 -1.02
C SER A 185 -20.77 17.72 0.37
N THR A 186 -21.65 18.65 0.73
CA THR A 186 -22.42 18.55 1.99
C THR A 186 -23.34 17.33 2.05
N PHE A 187 -23.73 16.79 0.89
CA PHE A 187 -24.65 15.65 0.76
C PHE A 187 -24.07 14.37 1.36
N LEU A 188 -22.75 14.24 1.33
CA LEU A 188 -22.04 13.09 1.89
C LEU A 188 -22.18 13.00 3.41
N ILE A 189 -22.60 14.08 4.07
CA ILE A 189 -22.81 14.14 5.52
C ILE A 189 -24.29 14.09 5.88
N ASP A 190 -25.09 15.00 5.33
CA ASP A 190 -26.49 15.18 5.75
C ASP A 190 -27.49 14.41 4.88
N LYS A 191 -27.09 14.01 3.66
CA LYS A 191 -27.95 13.42 2.62
C LYS A 191 -29.13 14.29 2.19
N GLU A 192 -29.04 15.60 2.42
CA GLU A 192 -30.12 16.56 2.20
C GLU A 192 -29.66 17.75 1.36
N SER A 193 -28.47 18.29 1.60
CA SER A 193 -27.95 19.46 0.89
C SER A 193 -26.83 19.06 -0.08
N ASN A 194 -26.72 19.70 -1.24
CA ASN A 194 -25.66 19.38 -2.22
C ASN A 194 -24.96 20.67 -2.69
N TYR A 195 -24.19 21.27 -1.78
CA TYR A 195 -23.30 22.40 -2.05
C TYR A 195 -21.87 21.94 -2.23
#